data_AF-A0A6G0V041-F1
#
_entry.id   AF-A0A6G0V041-F1
#
_cell.length_a   1.000
_cell.length_b   1.000
_cell.length_c   1.000
_cell.angle_alpha   90.00
_cell.angle_beta   90.00
_cell.angle_gamma   90.00
#
_symmetry.space_group_name_H-M   'P 1'
#
loop_
_entity.id
_entity.type
_entity.pdbx_description
1 polymer ?
#
loop_
_entity_poly.entity_id
_entity_poly.type
_entity_poly.pdbx_seq_one_letter_code
_entity_poly.pdbx_strand_id
1 'polypeptide(L)'
;MPQGTMPVLEVDGKKICQSQAIMRYLGRAHNLTGRNHLERAIVDSIADLVKDFYNQVKPYYYARLGFGPGDVSELRKEHLIPAAESKLPLFEKYLKDAHSGYYVKSGLTYVDFIVAEFFDILYAMESSIFSPHPALIEHVKRIHSLPTVKKYVEKRPSISQEIKD
;
A
#
# COMPACT_ATOMS: atom_id res chain seq x y z
N MET A 1 -17.00 11.48 -13.05
CA MET A 1 -16.57 11.35 -11.64
C MET A 1 -17.80 11.23 -10.74
N PRO A 2 -18.42 10.05 -10.58
CA PRO A 2 -19.69 9.92 -9.83
C PRO A 2 -19.64 10.46 -8.40
N GLN A 3 -18.49 10.40 -7.73
CA GLN A 3 -18.27 10.91 -6.38
C GLN A 3 -17.36 12.16 -6.33
N GLY A 4 -17.10 12.79 -7.48
CA GLY A 4 -16.20 13.96 -7.56
C GLY A 4 -14.71 13.67 -7.29
N THR A 5 -14.32 12.43 -7.03
CA THR A 5 -12.95 12.04 -6.64
C THR A 5 -12.41 10.88 -7.46
N MET A 6 -11.11 10.94 -7.79
CA MET A 6 -10.37 9.84 -8.44
C MET A 6 -9.83 8.86 -7.39
N PRO A 7 -9.60 7.58 -7.74
CA PRO A 7 -9.80 6.96 -9.06
C PRO A 7 -11.24 6.48 -9.34
N VAL A 8 -11.54 6.26 -10.62
CA VAL A 8 -12.78 5.62 -11.11
C VAL A 8 -12.41 4.53 -12.13
N LEU A 9 -12.92 3.32 -11.93
CA LEU A 9 -12.87 2.22 -12.90
C LEU A 9 -14.18 2.19 -13.68
N GLU A 10 -14.11 1.94 -15.00
CA GLU A 10 -15.28 1.72 -15.85
C GLU A 10 -15.27 0.28 -16.39
N VAL A 11 -16.36 -0.44 -16.20
CA VAL A 11 -16.58 -1.81 -16.68
C VAL A 11 -17.95 -1.88 -17.34
N ASP A 12 -18.00 -2.18 -18.63
CA ASP A 12 -19.25 -2.28 -19.42
C ASP A 12 -20.17 -1.04 -19.25
N GLY A 13 -19.57 0.16 -19.26
CA GLY A 13 -20.26 1.43 -19.05
C GLY A 13 -20.70 1.72 -17.61
N LYS A 14 -20.43 0.81 -16.65
CA LYS A 14 -20.68 1.00 -15.22
C LYS A 14 -19.43 1.55 -14.53
N LYS A 15 -19.61 2.57 -13.69
CA LYS A 15 -18.52 3.25 -12.99
C LYS A 15 -18.43 2.80 -11.54
N ILE A 16 -17.24 2.36 -11.14
CA ILE A 16 -16.87 1.98 -9.76
C ILE A 16 -15.91 3.04 -9.25
N CYS A 17 -16.25 3.72 -8.16
CA CYS A 17 -15.39 4.69 -7.48
C CYS A 17 -14.67 4.03 -6.30
N GLN A 18 -13.77 4.77 -5.64
CA GLN A 18 -12.98 4.36 -4.46
C GLN A 18 -11.90 3.32 -4.78
N SER A 19 -10.64 3.70 -4.56
CA SER A 19 -9.48 2.85 -4.85
C SER A 19 -9.58 1.45 -4.23
N GLN A 20 -9.99 1.35 -2.96
CA GLN A 20 -10.14 0.05 -2.28
C GLN A 20 -11.24 -0.82 -2.89
N ALA A 21 -12.36 -0.22 -3.31
CA ALA A 21 -13.44 -0.97 -3.96
C ALA A 21 -13.00 -1.47 -5.35
N ILE A 22 -12.29 -0.63 -6.10
CA ILE A 22 -11.71 -0.96 -7.41
C ILE A 22 -10.70 -2.11 -7.27
N MET A 23 -9.75 -2.01 -6.35
CA MET A 23 -8.72 -3.04 -6.12
C MET A 23 -9.35 -4.37 -5.71
N ARG A 24 -10.36 -4.35 -4.83
CA ARG A 24 -11.10 -5.55 -4.43
C ARG A 24 -11.89 -6.15 -5.60
N TYR A 25 -12.53 -5.32 -6.43
CA TYR A 25 -13.24 -5.80 -7.62
C TYR A 25 -12.30 -6.53 -8.59
N LEU A 26 -11.18 -5.90 -8.96
CA LEU A 26 -10.16 -6.50 -9.82
C LEU A 26 -9.55 -7.75 -9.17
N GLY A 27 -9.30 -7.70 -7.86
CA GLY A 27 -8.84 -8.84 -7.10
C GLY A 27 -9.80 -10.02 -7.19
N ARG A 28 -11.11 -9.81 -7.09
CA ARG A 28 -12.12 -10.87 -7.26
C ARG A 28 -12.14 -11.41 -8.69
N ALA A 29 -12.10 -10.53 -9.70
CA ALA A 29 -12.09 -10.91 -11.11
C ALA A 29 -10.88 -11.78 -11.50
N HIS A 30 -9.76 -11.64 -10.78
CA HIS A 30 -8.52 -12.37 -11.05
C HIS A 30 -8.10 -13.35 -9.95
N ASN A 31 -9.00 -13.73 -9.04
CA ASN A 31 -8.75 -14.69 -7.95
C ASN A 31 -7.63 -14.28 -6.96
N LEU A 32 -7.41 -12.98 -6.78
CA LEU A 32 -6.40 -12.38 -5.89
C LEU A 32 -7.03 -11.87 -4.58
N THR A 33 -7.96 -12.60 -3.97
CA THR A 33 -8.64 -12.15 -2.72
C THR A 33 -8.57 -13.17 -1.58
N GLY A 34 -7.85 -14.27 -1.76
CA GLY A 34 -7.88 -15.40 -0.83
C GLY A 34 -8.93 -16.44 -1.22
N ARG A 35 -8.75 -17.67 -0.72
CA ARG A 35 -9.48 -18.85 -1.21
C ARG A 35 -10.83 -19.08 -0.54
N ASN A 36 -11.06 -18.47 0.63
CA ASN A 36 -12.28 -18.65 1.43
C ASN A 36 -12.73 -17.33 2.05
N HIS A 37 -13.93 -17.33 2.67
CA HIS A 37 -14.52 -16.13 3.27
C HIS A 37 -13.65 -15.50 4.37
N LEU A 38 -12.99 -16.32 5.18
CA LEU A 38 -12.13 -15.83 6.27
C LEU A 38 -10.86 -15.15 5.73
N GLU A 39 -10.17 -15.77 4.77
CA GLU A 39 -9.01 -15.16 4.13
C GLU A 39 -9.38 -13.86 3.41
N ARG A 40 -10.54 -13.80 2.75
CA ARG A 40 -11.04 -12.56 2.13
C ARG A 40 -11.26 -11.45 3.17
N ALA A 41 -11.82 -11.79 4.33
CA ALA A 41 -12.00 -10.83 5.40
C ALA A 41 -10.66 -10.34 5.99
N ILE A 42 -9.66 -11.23 6.10
CA ILE A 42 -8.31 -10.85 6.52
C ILE A 42 -7.64 -9.94 5.49
N VAL A 43 -7.75 -10.27 4.19
CA VAL A 43 -7.22 -9.41 3.11
C VAL A 43 -7.87 -8.02 3.17
N ASP A 44 -9.19 -7.96 3.35
CA ASP A 44 -9.92 -6.69 3.47
C ASP A 44 -9.51 -5.90 4.72
N SER A 45 -9.30 -6.55 5.87
CA SER A 45 -8.88 -5.87 7.10
C SER A 45 -7.46 -5.30 6.99
N ILE A 46 -6.55 -5.98 6.29
CA ILE A 46 -5.19 -5.47 6.03
C ILE A 46 -5.24 -4.29 5.05
N ALA A 47 -6.12 -4.33 4.05
CA ALA A 47 -6.29 -3.22 3.13
C ALA A 47 -6.81 -1.95 3.85
N ASP A 48 -7.71 -2.11 4.81
CA ASP A 48 -8.16 -1.01 5.68
C ASP A 48 -7.07 -0.57 6.67
N LEU A 49 -6.24 -1.50 7.17
CA LEU A 49 -5.07 -1.15 7.99
C LEU A 49 -4.08 -0.26 7.22
N VAL A 50 -3.86 -0.50 5.92
CA VAL A 50 -3.05 0.38 5.07
C VAL A 50 -3.69 1.77 4.98
N LYS A 51 -5.01 1.85 4.81
CA LYS A 51 -5.72 3.13 4.74
C LYS A 51 -5.60 3.92 6.04
N ASP A 52 -5.72 3.26 7.18
CA ASP A 52 -5.53 3.87 8.49
C ASP A 52 -4.09 4.37 8.68
N PHE A 53 -3.10 3.55 8.31
CA PHE A 53 -1.70 3.96 8.38
C PHE A 53 -1.42 5.15 7.45
N TYR A 54 -1.90 5.10 6.20
CA TYR A 54 -1.83 6.22 5.26
C TYR A 54 -2.43 7.50 5.83
N ASN A 55 -3.62 7.44 6.42
CA ASN A 55 -4.27 8.62 7.00
C ASN A 55 -3.46 9.23 8.15
N GLN A 56 -2.82 8.40 8.97
CA GLN A 56 -1.97 8.88 10.07
C GLN A 56 -0.70 9.56 9.56
N VAL A 57 -0.05 9.00 8.52
CA VAL A 57 1.19 9.57 7.96
C VAL A 57 0.94 10.67 6.93
N LYS A 58 -0.32 10.89 6.51
CA LYS A 58 -0.70 11.83 5.45
C LYS A 58 -0.13 13.24 5.67
N PRO A 59 -0.13 13.85 6.87
CA PRO A 59 0.44 15.17 7.08
C PRO A 59 1.94 15.22 6.74
N TYR A 60 2.72 14.29 7.29
CA TYR A 60 4.15 14.14 6.96
C TYR A 60 4.36 13.89 5.46
N TYR A 61 3.60 12.94 4.89
CA TYR A 61 3.69 12.55 3.50
C TYR A 61 3.45 13.72 2.54
N TYR A 62 2.41 14.52 2.79
CA TYR A 62 2.08 15.68 1.96
C TYR A 62 3.10 16.80 2.10
N ALA A 63 3.54 17.12 3.32
CA ALA A 63 4.58 18.13 3.54
C ALA A 63 5.91 17.73 2.88
N ARG A 64 6.31 16.46 3.01
CA ARG A 64 7.53 15.92 2.40
C ARG A 64 7.54 16.03 0.88
N LEU A 65 6.37 15.92 0.25
CA LEU A 65 6.17 16.03 -1.20
C LEU A 65 5.85 17.47 -1.67
N GLY A 66 5.81 18.46 -0.78
CA GLY A 66 5.47 19.85 -1.13
C GLY A 66 3.99 20.09 -1.42
N PHE A 67 3.11 19.14 -1.13
CA PHE A 67 1.65 19.26 -1.32
C PHE A 67 0.91 19.71 -0.06
N GLY A 68 1.59 19.85 1.06
CA GLY A 68 1.00 20.22 2.34
C GLY A 68 1.87 21.19 3.13
N PRO A 69 1.29 21.95 4.05
CA PRO A 69 2.04 22.82 4.95
C PRO A 69 2.68 22.03 6.09
N GLY A 70 3.62 22.67 6.79
CA GLY A 70 4.20 22.18 8.04
C GLY A 70 5.68 21.84 7.96
N ASP A 71 6.33 21.82 9.12
CA ASP A 71 7.73 21.42 9.22
C ASP A 71 7.87 19.90 9.11
N VAL A 72 8.67 19.43 8.16
CA VAL A 72 8.83 17.99 7.89
C VAL A 72 9.42 17.24 9.08
N SER A 73 10.34 17.85 9.84
CA SER A 73 10.96 17.21 11.01
C SER A 73 9.96 17.05 12.15
N GLU A 74 9.13 18.07 12.40
CA GLU A 74 8.10 17.98 13.45
C GLU A 74 6.98 17.02 13.04
N LEU A 75 6.46 17.11 11.81
CA LEU A 75 5.45 16.18 11.32
C LEU A 75 5.95 14.73 11.30
N ARG A 76 7.24 14.50 11.09
CA ARG A 76 7.85 13.17 11.21
C ARG A 76 7.70 12.63 12.63
N LYS A 77 8.03 13.41 13.65
CA LYS A 77 7.94 13.01 15.06
C LYS A 77 6.49 12.84 15.53
N GLU A 78 5.59 13.72 15.10
CA GLU A 78 4.19 13.73 15.53
C GLU A 78 3.33 12.68 14.82
N HIS A 79 3.60 12.40 13.55
CA HIS A 79 2.76 11.54 12.71
C HIS A 79 3.46 10.27 12.25
N LEU A 80 4.62 10.38 11.58
CA LEU A 80 5.25 9.22 10.95
C LEU A 80 5.74 8.20 11.99
N ILE A 81 6.53 8.63 12.96
CA ILE A 81 7.16 7.72 13.93
C ILE A 81 6.11 6.96 14.76
N PRO A 82 5.12 7.61 15.39
CA PRO A 82 4.11 6.89 16.19
C PRO A 82 3.24 5.96 15.32
N ALA A 83 2.93 6.37 14.10
CA ALA A 83 2.18 5.52 13.17
C ALA A 83 3.00 4.29 12.75
N ALA A 84 4.29 4.46 12.45
CA ALA A 84 5.17 3.35 12.10
C ALA A 84 5.34 2.36 13.26
N GLU A 85 5.63 2.87 14.46
CA GLU A 85 5.80 2.07 15.68
C GLU A 85 4.53 1.27 16.02
N SER A 86 3.35 1.82 15.80
CA SER A 86 2.08 1.13 16.08
C SER A 86 1.62 0.20 14.97
N LYS A 87 1.91 0.49 13.69
CA LYS A 87 1.33 -0.22 12.54
C LYS A 87 2.26 -1.28 11.96
N LEU A 88 3.57 -1.01 11.82
CA LEU A 88 4.51 -1.96 11.19
C LEU A 88 4.55 -3.34 11.88
N PRO A 89 4.52 -3.44 13.23
CA PRO A 89 4.47 -4.74 13.90
C PRO A 89 3.23 -5.56 13.54
N LEU A 90 2.09 -4.91 13.27
CA LEU A 90 0.84 -5.58 12.88
C LEU A 90 0.98 -6.21 11.49
N PHE A 91 1.53 -5.48 10.52
CA PHE A 91 1.80 -6.02 9.19
C PHE A 91 2.77 -7.19 9.26
N GLU A 92 3.84 -7.06 10.04
CA GLU A 92 4.82 -8.12 10.17
C GLU A 92 4.21 -9.37 10.81
N LYS A 93 3.32 -9.19 11.80
CA LYS A 93 2.56 -10.29 12.41
C LYS A 93 1.68 -11.00 11.38
N TYR A 94 0.87 -10.29 10.60
CA TYR A 94 0.02 -10.91 9.57
C TYR A 94 0.85 -11.69 8.53
N LEU A 95 1.97 -11.11 8.08
CA LEU A 95 2.87 -11.73 7.11
C LEU A 95 3.49 -13.03 7.67
N LYS A 96 3.91 -13.03 8.94
CA LYS A 96 4.47 -14.21 9.61
C LYS A 96 3.43 -15.29 9.85
N ASP A 97 2.26 -14.92 10.39
CA ASP A 97 1.17 -15.86 10.74
C ASP A 97 0.59 -16.57 9.50
N ALA A 98 0.70 -15.97 8.31
CA ALA A 98 0.25 -16.57 7.05
C ALA A 98 1.15 -17.73 6.55
N HIS A 99 2.43 -17.75 6.94
CA HIS A 99 3.43 -18.77 6.55
C HIS A 99 3.54 -19.05 5.03
N SER A 100 3.21 -18.07 4.19
CA SER A 100 3.22 -18.21 2.72
C SER A 100 4.18 -17.27 2.00
N GLY A 101 4.79 -16.33 2.74
CA GLY A 101 5.51 -15.18 2.16
C GLY A 101 4.59 -14.07 1.61
N TYR A 102 3.28 -14.21 1.80
CA TYR A 102 2.22 -13.25 1.47
C TYR A 102 1.30 -13.06 2.69
N TYR A 103 0.35 -12.13 2.61
CA TYR A 103 -0.52 -11.79 3.74
C TYR A 103 -1.59 -12.82 4.12
N VAL A 104 -1.80 -13.86 3.31
CA VAL A 104 -2.68 -14.98 3.63
C VAL A 104 -2.08 -16.32 3.19
N LYS A 105 -2.55 -17.41 3.81
CA LYS A 105 -2.06 -18.77 3.55
C LYS A 105 -2.22 -19.21 2.08
N SER A 106 -3.25 -18.75 1.39
CA SER A 106 -3.48 -19.07 -0.03
C SER A 106 -2.47 -18.45 -0.99
N GLY A 107 -1.58 -17.57 -0.50
CA GLY A 107 -0.57 -16.90 -1.31
C GLY A 107 -0.99 -15.51 -1.75
N LEU A 108 -0.54 -15.10 -2.93
CA LEU A 108 -0.64 -13.75 -3.46
C LEU A 108 -2.09 -13.24 -3.59
N THR A 109 -2.32 -12.02 -3.10
CA THR A 109 -3.61 -11.31 -3.17
C THR A 109 -3.42 -9.84 -3.53
N TYR A 110 -4.52 -9.12 -3.74
CA TYR A 110 -4.49 -7.71 -4.08
C TYR A 110 -3.85 -6.84 -2.99
N VAL A 111 -3.95 -7.25 -1.71
CA VAL A 111 -3.37 -6.49 -0.59
C VAL A 111 -1.86 -6.55 -0.57
N ASP A 112 -1.25 -7.61 -1.09
CA ASP A 112 0.21 -7.69 -1.20
C ASP A 112 0.77 -6.57 -2.11
N PHE A 113 0.07 -6.23 -3.20
CA PHE A 113 0.47 -5.12 -4.06
C PHE A 113 0.26 -3.76 -3.39
N ILE A 114 -0.86 -3.58 -2.67
CA ILE A 114 -1.15 -2.34 -1.96
C ILE A 114 -0.09 -2.08 -0.88
N VAL A 115 0.24 -3.10 -0.09
CA VAL A 115 1.24 -2.99 0.97
C VAL A 115 2.64 -2.79 0.39
N ALA A 116 3.02 -3.54 -0.64
CA ALA A 116 4.33 -3.42 -1.25
C ALA A 116 4.58 -2.01 -1.80
N GLU A 117 3.64 -1.45 -2.57
CA GLU A 117 3.80 -0.09 -3.12
C GLU A 117 3.80 0.97 -2.01
N PHE A 118 2.92 0.84 -1.01
CA PHE A 118 2.88 1.79 0.10
C PHE A 118 4.18 1.79 0.92
N PHE A 119 4.75 0.61 1.18
CA PHE A 119 6.01 0.48 1.90
C PHE A 119 7.22 0.85 1.06
N ASP A 120 7.22 0.61 -0.25
CA ASP A 120 8.30 1.06 -1.15
C ASP A 120 8.42 2.59 -1.12
N ILE A 121 7.28 3.28 -1.22
CA ILE A 121 7.23 4.75 -1.13
C ILE A 121 7.69 5.25 0.24
N LEU A 122 7.16 4.67 1.33
CA LEU A 122 7.57 5.06 2.69
C LEU A 122 9.06 4.77 2.95
N TYR A 123 9.58 3.65 2.45
CA TYR A 123 10.99 3.29 2.58
C TYR A 123 11.90 4.27 1.84
N ALA A 124 11.50 4.71 0.64
CA ALA A 124 12.22 5.74 -0.10
C ALA A 124 12.26 7.09 0.63
N MET A 125 11.21 7.42 1.40
CA MET A 125 11.13 8.66 2.19
C MET A 125 11.85 8.57 3.53
N GLU A 126 11.72 7.44 4.22
CA GLU A 126 12.22 7.19 5.56
C GLU A 126 12.51 5.70 5.74
N SER A 127 13.71 5.28 5.34
CA SER A 127 14.10 3.87 5.46
C SER A 127 14.33 3.44 6.91
N SER A 128 14.60 4.37 7.84
CA SER A 128 15.03 4.02 9.19
C SER A 128 13.95 3.27 9.98
N ILE A 129 12.66 3.59 9.73
CA ILE A 129 11.51 2.96 10.42
C ILE A 129 11.35 1.48 10.11
N PHE A 130 11.96 0.99 9.01
CA PHE A 130 11.88 -0.41 8.60
C PHE A 130 13.03 -1.27 9.12
N SER A 131 14.06 -0.65 9.73
CA SER A 131 15.20 -1.40 10.30
C SER A 131 14.78 -2.50 11.28
N PRO A 132 13.75 -2.31 12.14
CA PRO A 132 13.24 -3.36 13.04
C PRO A 132 12.37 -4.42 12.34
N HIS A 133 11.98 -4.19 11.08
CA HIS A 133 10.98 -4.99 10.36
C HIS A 133 11.50 -5.47 8.98
N PRO A 134 12.66 -6.15 8.90
CA PRO A 134 13.26 -6.54 7.62
C PRO A 134 12.37 -7.44 6.76
N ALA A 135 11.51 -8.25 7.39
CA ALA A 135 10.55 -9.12 6.69
C ALA A 135 9.57 -8.33 5.80
N LEU A 136 9.23 -7.09 6.16
CA LEU A 136 8.36 -6.24 5.35
C LEU A 136 9.06 -5.80 4.07
N ILE A 137 10.37 -5.51 4.15
CA ILE A 137 11.17 -5.15 2.97
C ILE A 137 11.43 -6.36 2.08
N GLU A 138 11.58 -7.56 2.67
CA GLU A 138 11.63 -8.80 1.90
C GLU A 138 10.32 -9.07 1.14
N HIS A 139 9.18 -8.77 1.76
CA HIS A 139 7.88 -8.84 1.08
C HIS A 139 7.79 -7.86 -0.09
N VAL A 140 8.18 -6.59 0.11
CA VAL A 140 8.23 -5.59 -0.99
C VAL A 140 9.08 -6.11 -2.16
N LYS A 141 10.30 -6.59 -1.88
CA LYS A 141 11.19 -7.18 -2.88
C LYS A 141 10.56 -8.37 -3.59
N ARG A 142 9.86 -9.24 -2.86
CA ARG A 142 9.13 -10.39 -3.44
C ARG A 142 8.10 -9.93 -4.45
N ILE A 143 7.28 -8.94 -4.12
CA ILE A 143 6.24 -8.43 -5.03
C ILE A 143 6.86 -7.77 -6.27
N HIS A 144 7.90 -6.96 -6.10
CA HIS A 144 8.58 -6.31 -7.23
C HIS A 144 9.37 -7.30 -8.10
N SER A 145 9.72 -8.48 -7.57
CA SER A 145 10.38 -9.55 -8.33
C SER A 145 9.42 -10.36 -9.21
N LEU A 146 8.10 -10.25 -9.02
CA LEU A 146 7.13 -10.95 -9.86
C LEU A 146 7.31 -10.50 -11.33
N PRO A 147 7.44 -11.43 -12.31
CA PRO A 147 7.81 -11.06 -13.68
C PRO A 147 6.88 -10.02 -14.32
N THR A 148 5.58 -10.11 -14.06
CA THR A 148 4.57 -9.17 -14.58
C THR A 148 4.67 -7.80 -13.92
N VAL A 149 4.93 -7.75 -12.61
CA VAL A 149 5.14 -6.50 -11.86
C VAL A 149 6.42 -5.83 -12.31
N LYS A 150 7.54 -6.58 -12.34
CA LYS A 150 8.83 -6.07 -12.79
C LYS A 150 8.74 -5.44 -14.18
N LYS A 151 8.14 -6.16 -15.14
CA LYS A 151 7.92 -5.67 -16.50
C LYS A 151 7.04 -4.42 -16.56
N TYR A 152 6.04 -4.31 -15.68
CA TYR A 152 5.21 -3.12 -15.57
C TYR A 152 5.98 -1.94 -15.00
N VAL A 153 6.71 -2.13 -13.89
CA VAL A 153 7.50 -1.09 -13.22
C VAL A 153 8.60 -0.54 -14.14
N GLU A 154 9.25 -1.39 -14.94
CA GLU A 154 10.25 -0.95 -15.93
C GLU A 154 9.67 -0.06 -17.04
N LYS A 155 8.36 -0.14 -17.29
CA LYS A 155 7.67 0.57 -18.39
C LYS A 155 6.73 1.67 -17.94
N ARG A 156 6.37 1.71 -16.65
CA ARG A 156 5.42 2.71 -16.14
C ARG A 156 6.06 4.11 -16.26
N PRO A 157 5.27 5.16 -16.55
CA PRO A 157 5.80 6.52 -16.57
C PRO A 157 6.54 6.87 -15.28
N SER A 158 7.74 7.46 -15.40
CA SER A 158 8.40 8.08 -14.25
C SER A 158 7.55 9.23 -13.74
N ILE A 159 7.23 9.22 -12.45
CA ILE A 159 6.49 10.32 -11.79
C ILE A 159 7.49 11.36 -11.27
N SER A 160 8.66 11.52 -11.91
CA SER A 160 9.55 12.66 -11.71
C SER A 160 8.78 13.92 -12.12
N GLN A 161 8.13 14.54 -11.15
CA GLN A 161 7.58 15.87 -11.31
C GLN A 161 8.78 16.82 -11.34
N GLU A 162 9.10 17.37 -12.51
CA GLU A 162 9.73 18.68 -12.58
C GLU A 162 8.86 19.61 -11.73
N ILE A 163 9.32 19.93 -10.53
CA ILE A 163 8.89 21.14 -9.84
C ILE A 163 9.40 22.25 -10.76
N LYS A 164 8.52 22.79 -11.59
CA LYS A 164 8.82 24.02 -12.31
C LYS A 164 8.83 25.14 -11.28
N ASP A 165 9.98 25.78 -11.17
CA ASP A 165 10.23 27.00 -10.39
C ASP A 165 9.18 28.09 -10.67
#